data_AF-H2XYW1-F1
#
_entry.id   AF-H2XYW1-F1
#
_cell.length_a   1.000
_cell.length_b   1.000
_cell.length_c   1.000
_cell.angle_alpha   90.00
_cell.angle_beta   90.00
_cell.angle_gamma   90.00
#
_symmetry.space_group_name_H-M   'P 1'
#
loop_
_entity.id
_entity.type
_entity.pdbx_description
1 polymer ?
#
loop_
_entity_poly.entity_id
_entity_poly.type
_entity_poly.pdbx_seq_one_letter_code
_entity_poly.pdbx_strand_id
1 'polypeptide(L)'
;MSSTSQCIESKKTFLFSDISNEDKSSESATLASQSVTTIEEIDAEYGSYTWPCAVVLAQYIWFHRKHIFNGKHVLELGAGTALPSILALMCTQPLSVTLTDKESYSRCFQVVQKSFKINKIGNVKDLTSDPPTTMQTTQQQFVNECPVYFMGLSWGQVSSKLVEMVSGCNEPTLPDVVIAADCFFEKSLFNDILSSVYFLLKSKSVEIEKNEKQGQNSKEGMFNKPVFLFTYQVRSRNWTI
;
A
#
# COMPACT_ATOMS: atom_id res chain seq x y z
N MET A 1 27.47 -27.35 5.72
CA MET A 1 27.25 -26.51 4.54
C MET A 1 25.74 -26.48 4.30
N SER A 2 25.08 -25.37 4.66
CA SER A 2 23.64 -25.21 4.46
C SER A 2 23.39 -24.88 2.99
N SER A 3 22.72 -25.78 2.26
CA SER A 3 22.28 -25.52 0.89
C SER A 3 21.20 -24.45 0.93
N THR A 4 21.54 -23.22 0.55
CA THR A 4 20.56 -22.17 0.29
C THR A 4 19.82 -22.57 -0.98
N SER A 5 18.64 -23.15 -0.84
CA SER A 5 17.71 -23.35 -1.96
C SER A 5 17.46 -21.99 -2.59
N GLN A 6 17.86 -21.83 -3.86
CA GLN A 6 17.77 -20.57 -4.57
C GLN A 6 16.29 -20.30 -4.85
N CYS A 7 15.68 -19.34 -4.14
CA CYS A 7 14.29 -18.93 -4.36
C CYS A 7 14.14 -18.48 -5.82
N ILE A 8 13.15 -19.03 -6.54
CA ILE A 8 12.89 -18.68 -7.93
C ILE A 8 11.99 -17.44 -7.93
N GLU A 9 12.53 -16.35 -8.46
CA GLU A 9 11.85 -15.07 -8.57
C GLU A 9 11.31 -14.88 -9.98
N SER A 10 10.07 -14.41 -10.11
CA SER A 10 9.49 -13.98 -11.38
C SER A 10 9.12 -12.49 -11.32
N LYS A 11 9.08 -11.84 -12.48
CA LYS A 11 8.72 -10.43 -12.61
C LYS A 11 7.39 -10.32 -13.33
N LYS A 12 6.49 -9.50 -12.81
CA LYS A 12 5.21 -9.22 -13.46
C LYS A 12 5.04 -7.72 -13.66
N THR A 13 4.83 -7.33 -14.92
CA THR A 13 4.68 -5.93 -15.31
C THR A 13 3.22 -5.64 -15.66
N PHE A 14 2.69 -4.56 -15.11
CA PHE A 14 1.34 -4.07 -15.30
C PHE A 14 1.39 -2.70 -15.98
N LEU A 15 0.57 -2.51 -17.00
CA LEU A 15 0.45 -1.24 -17.71
C LEU A 15 -0.91 -0.61 -17.37
N PHE A 16 -0.87 0.60 -16.83
CA PHE A 16 -2.04 1.43 -16.58
C PHE A 16 -2.00 2.60 -17.54
N SER A 17 -3.08 2.84 -18.26
CA SER A 17 -3.17 3.95 -19.21
C SER A 17 -4.57 4.56 -19.20
N ASP A 18 -4.67 5.82 -19.56
CA ASP A 18 -5.96 6.41 -19.89
C ASP A 18 -6.51 5.75 -21.17
N ILE A 19 -7.84 5.59 -21.24
CA ILE A 19 -8.51 5.08 -22.44
C ILE A 19 -8.71 6.26 -23.39
N SER A 20 -8.29 6.14 -24.66
CA SER A 20 -8.72 7.08 -25.70
C SER A 20 -10.21 6.88 -25.95
N ASN A 21 -11.01 7.92 -25.82
CA ASN A 21 -12.32 7.94 -26.46
C ASN A 21 -12.08 7.97 -27.98
N GLU A 22 -12.40 6.88 -28.69
CA GLU A 22 -12.20 6.78 -30.15
C GLU A 22 -13.05 7.76 -30.99
N ASP A 23 -13.89 8.60 -30.37
CA ASP A 23 -14.87 9.45 -31.09
C ASP A 23 -14.49 10.93 -31.28
N LYS A 24 -13.23 11.32 -31.18
CA LYS A 24 -12.82 12.68 -31.60
C LYS A 24 -11.56 12.69 -32.44
N SER A 25 -11.77 12.84 -33.73
CA SER A 25 -10.79 13.25 -34.73
C SER A 25 -10.21 14.64 -34.40
N SER A 26 -9.14 14.71 -33.61
CA SER A 26 -8.17 15.81 -33.64
C SER A 26 -7.02 15.56 -32.65
N GLU A 27 -5.81 15.52 -33.20
CA GLU A 27 -4.49 15.68 -32.56
C GLU A 27 -4.04 14.68 -31.48
N SER A 28 -2.82 14.18 -31.70
CA SER A 28 -2.04 13.24 -30.89
C SER A 28 -1.83 13.71 -29.45
N ALA A 29 -2.85 13.65 -28.61
CA ALA A 29 -2.68 13.74 -27.17
C ALA A 29 -2.02 12.45 -26.67
N THR A 30 -0.77 12.53 -26.20
CA THR A 30 -0.10 11.42 -25.54
C THR A 30 -0.92 11.02 -24.32
N LEU A 31 -1.59 9.87 -24.38
CA LEU A 31 -2.33 9.32 -23.24
C LEU A 31 -1.35 9.11 -22.08
N ALA A 32 -1.73 9.55 -20.88
CA ALA A 32 -0.95 9.25 -19.71
C ALA A 32 -0.91 7.72 -19.53
N SER A 33 0.28 7.19 -19.23
CA SER A 33 0.47 5.79 -18.92
C SER A 33 1.54 5.61 -17.86
N GLN A 34 1.42 4.53 -17.09
CA GLN A 34 2.34 4.15 -16.05
C GLN A 34 2.53 2.63 -16.08
N SER A 35 3.78 2.21 -16.17
CA SER A 35 4.18 0.82 -16.02
C SER A 35 4.65 0.58 -14.58
N VAL A 36 4.20 -0.52 -13.99
CA VAL A 36 4.59 -0.97 -12.66
C VAL A 36 5.06 -2.42 -12.74
N THR A 37 6.21 -2.75 -12.15
CA THR A 37 6.72 -4.12 -12.12
C THR A 37 6.85 -4.64 -10.70
N THR A 38 6.19 -5.74 -10.35
CA THR A 38 6.35 -6.42 -9.07
C THR A 38 7.23 -7.66 -9.20
N ILE A 39 7.88 -8.02 -8.10
CA ILE A 39 8.54 -9.30 -7.91
C ILE A 39 7.54 -10.27 -7.28
N GLU A 40 7.51 -11.50 -7.80
CA GLU A 40 6.76 -12.61 -7.23
C GLU A 40 7.73 -13.75 -6.92
N GLU A 41 7.61 -14.36 -5.75
CA GLU A 41 8.46 -15.48 -5.34
C GLU A 41 7.68 -16.80 -5.45
N ILE A 42 8.19 -17.70 -6.28
CA ILE A 42 7.62 -19.03 -6.50
C ILE A 42 7.92 -19.89 -5.25
N ASP A 43 6.93 -20.65 -4.79
CA ASP A 43 6.94 -21.49 -3.57
C ASP A 43 6.97 -20.74 -2.22
N ALA A 44 6.63 -19.45 -2.18
CA ALA A 44 6.47 -18.69 -0.94
C ALA A 44 5.00 -18.64 -0.44
N GLU A 45 4.78 -18.13 0.79
CA GLU A 45 3.45 -17.91 1.38
C GLU A 45 2.55 -17.03 0.48
N TYR A 46 1.23 -17.03 0.72
CA TYR A 46 0.23 -16.35 -0.10
C TYR A 46 0.55 -14.87 -0.45
N GLY A 47 1.32 -14.17 0.38
CA GLY A 47 1.72 -12.78 0.17
C GLY A 47 2.79 -12.55 -0.92
N SER A 48 3.38 -13.60 -1.49
CA SER A 48 4.40 -13.47 -2.55
C SER A 48 3.87 -13.39 -3.97
N TYR A 49 2.54 -13.44 -4.15
CA TYR A 49 1.90 -13.38 -5.47
C TYR A 49 1.06 -12.12 -5.61
N THR A 50 1.03 -11.54 -6.81
CA THR A 50 0.14 -10.41 -7.10
C THR A 50 -1.25 -10.95 -7.48
N TRP A 51 -2.16 -10.91 -6.52
CA TRP A 51 -3.54 -11.36 -6.68
C TRP A 51 -4.35 -10.45 -7.61
N PRO A 52 -5.36 -10.96 -8.34
CA PRO A 52 -6.21 -10.15 -9.22
C PRO A 52 -6.85 -8.93 -8.53
N CYS A 53 -7.24 -9.05 -7.27
CA CYS A 53 -7.76 -7.93 -6.47
C CYS A 53 -6.76 -6.77 -6.37
N ALA A 54 -5.46 -7.04 -6.24
CA ALA A 54 -4.43 -6.01 -6.20
C ALA A 54 -4.36 -5.24 -7.52
N VAL A 55 -4.55 -5.92 -8.65
CA VAL A 55 -4.63 -5.30 -9.98
C VAL A 55 -5.88 -4.42 -10.11
N VAL A 56 -7.03 -4.90 -9.63
CA VAL A 56 -8.29 -4.13 -9.64
C VAL A 56 -8.17 -2.88 -8.76
N LEU A 57 -7.58 -3.01 -7.57
CA LEU A 57 -7.35 -1.88 -6.67
C LEU A 57 -6.36 -0.88 -7.27
N ALA A 58 -5.28 -1.35 -7.89
CA ALA A 58 -4.34 -0.50 -8.61
C ALA A 58 -5.03 0.24 -9.77
N GLN A 59 -5.87 -0.44 -10.55
CA GLN A 59 -6.65 0.20 -11.60
C GLN A 59 -7.60 1.29 -11.05
N TYR A 60 -8.23 1.04 -9.90
CA TYR A 60 -9.04 2.04 -9.21
C TYR A 60 -8.18 3.25 -8.78
N ILE A 61 -7.00 3.02 -8.21
CA ILE A 61 -6.03 4.09 -7.87
C ILE A 61 -5.69 4.91 -9.10
N TRP A 62 -5.39 4.27 -10.24
CA TRP A 62 -5.11 4.96 -11.50
C TRP A 62 -6.26 5.89 -11.90
N PHE A 63 -7.51 5.43 -11.90
CA PHE A 63 -8.64 6.26 -12.30
C PHE A 63 -8.92 7.42 -11.33
N HIS A 64 -8.62 7.25 -10.04
CA HIS A 64 -8.90 8.25 -9.00
C HIS A 64 -7.65 9.01 -8.50
N ARG A 65 -6.53 8.88 -9.21
CA ARG A 65 -5.19 9.41 -8.86
C ARG A 65 -5.14 10.91 -8.55
N LYS A 66 -6.07 11.70 -9.10
CA LYS A 66 -6.12 13.16 -8.90
C LYS A 66 -6.70 13.60 -7.55
N HIS A 67 -7.49 12.75 -6.87
CA HIS A 67 -8.35 13.21 -5.77
C HIS A 67 -8.20 12.47 -4.45
N ILE A 68 -7.88 11.18 -4.47
CA ILE A 68 -7.93 10.35 -3.25
C ILE A 68 -6.61 10.36 -2.49
N PHE A 69 -5.47 10.34 -3.17
CA PHE A 69 -4.17 10.04 -2.56
C PHE A 69 -3.26 11.26 -2.37
N ASN A 70 -3.49 12.35 -3.12
CA ASN A 70 -2.67 13.56 -3.03
C ASN A 70 -2.82 14.22 -1.66
N GLY A 71 -1.69 14.44 -0.99
CA GLY A 71 -1.66 15.05 0.34
C GLY A 71 -2.24 14.16 1.44
N LYS A 72 -2.27 12.83 1.26
CA LYS A 72 -2.80 11.87 2.25
C LYS A 72 -1.72 10.96 2.80
N HIS A 73 -1.86 10.58 4.07
CA HIS A 73 -1.16 9.43 4.65
C HIS A 73 -1.90 8.15 4.26
N VAL A 74 -1.21 7.25 3.56
CA VAL A 74 -1.80 6.01 3.02
C VAL A 74 -1.22 4.82 3.78
N LEU A 75 -2.07 3.90 4.21
CA LEU A 75 -1.65 2.62 4.78
C LEU A 75 -2.19 1.48 3.93
N GLU A 76 -1.32 0.57 3.51
CA GLU A 76 -1.71 -0.69 2.88
C GLU A 76 -1.70 -1.83 3.90
N LEU A 77 -2.87 -2.44 4.09
CA LEU A 77 -3.06 -3.59 4.95
C LEU A 77 -2.90 -4.88 4.14
N GLY A 78 -1.99 -5.77 4.57
CA GLY A 78 -1.70 -7.01 3.84
C GLY A 78 -1.10 -6.74 2.48
N ALA A 79 0.02 -6.01 2.45
CA ALA A 79 0.59 -5.46 1.23
C ALA A 79 1.07 -6.53 0.24
N GLY A 80 1.58 -7.67 0.71
CA GLY A 80 2.16 -8.70 -0.16
C GLY A 80 3.21 -8.12 -1.12
N THR A 81 2.91 -8.08 -2.42
CA THR A 81 3.78 -7.51 -3.46
C THR A 81 3.72 -5.98 -3.59
N ALA A 82 2.81 -5.33 -2.87
CA ALA A 82 2.59 -3.88 -2.79
C ALA A 82 2.25 -3.19 -4.12
N LEU A 83 1.69 -3.91 -5.12
CA LEU A 83 1.29 -3.33 -6.40
C LEU A 83 0.45 -2.03 -6.25
N PRO A 84 -0.61 -1.98 -5.41
CA PRO A 84 -1.43 -0.78 -5.24
C PRO A 84 -0.62 0.42 -4.74
N SER A 85 0.20 0.24 -3.69
CA SER A 85 1.02 1.32 -3.14
C SER A 85 2.12 1.78 -4.08
N ILE A 86 2.77 0.86 -4.81
CA ILE A 86 3.77 1.22 -5.82
C ILE A 86 3.14 2.13 -6.88
N LEU A 87 1.95 1.76 -7.38
CA LEU A 87 1.26 2.61 -8.35
C LEU A 87 0.88 3.97 -7.76
N ALA A 88 0.34 4.00 -6.53
CA ALA A 88 0.01 5.25 -5.85
C ALA A 88 1.23 6.17 -5.74
N LEU A 89 2.39 5.63 -5.35
CA LEU A 89 3.66 6.35 -5.26
C LEU A 89 4.17 6.86 -6.62
N MET A 90 3.84 6.20 -7.72
CA MET A 90 4.29 6.60 -9.06
C MET A 90 3.38 7.63 -9.74
N CYS A 91 2.07 7.64 -9.42
CA CYS A 91 1.10 8.47 -10.14
C CYS A 91 0.34 9.49 -9.28
N THR A 92 0.67 9.58 -7.98
CA THR A 92 0.07 10.51 -7.02
C THR A 92 1.14 11.12 -6.10
N GLN A 93 0.76 12.05 -5.22
CA GLN A 93 1.65 12.72 -4.26
C GLN A 93 1.16 12.51 -2.81
N PRO A 94 1.27 11.30 -2.25
CA PRO A 94 0.92 11.05 -0.85
C PRO A 94 1.90 11.76 0.10
N LEU A 95 1.44 12.08 1.32
CA LEU A 95 2.31 12.61 2.39
C LEU A 95 3.22 11.53 2.96
N SER A 96 2.69 10.31 3.11
CA SER A 96 3.47 9.11 3.46
C SER A 96 2.75 7.86 2.99
N VAL A 97 3.50 6.77 2.82
CA VAL A 97 2.94 5.43 2.58
C VAL A 97 3.49 4.46 3.64
N THR A 98 2.59 3.77 4.34
CA THR A 98 2.94 2.71 5.29
C THR A 98 2.46 1.38 4.75
N LEU A 99 3.39 0.50 4.42
CA LEU A 99 3.11 -0.87 4.04
C LEU A 99 3.06 -1.74 5.28
N THR A 100 2.04 -2.58 5.38
CA THR A 100 1.92 -3.52 6.49
C THR A 100 1.64 -4.93 6.00
N ASP A 101 2.26 -5.90 6.66
CA ASP A 101 1.97 -7.31 6.47
C ASP A 101 2.18 -8.05 7.80
N LYS A 102 1.90 -9.35 7.84
CA LYS A 102 2.04 -10.17 9.05
C LYS A 102 3.46 -10.06 9.59
N GLU A 103 3.59 -9.81 10.90
CA GLU A 103 4.89 -9.57 11.54
C GLU A 103 5.86 -10.74 11.40
N SER A 104 5.34 -11.98 11.41
CA SER A 104 6.15 -13.18 11.19
C SER A 104 6.64 -13.34 9.75
N TYR A 105 6.10 -12.56 8.80
CA TYR A 105 6.36 -12.71 7.37
C TYR A 105 7.53 -11.82 6.91
N SER A 106 8.71 -12.12 7.43
CA SER A 106 9.96 -11.38 7.18
C SER A 106 10.38 -11.30 5.70
N ARG A 107 9.88 -12.20 4.85
CA ARG A 107 10.19 -12.22 3.43
C ARG A 107 9.42 -11.18 2.61
N CYS A 108 8.24 -10.74 3.08
CA CYS A 108 7.43 -9.72 2.41
C CYS A 108 8.24 -8.44 2.16
N PHE A 109 8.98 -7.99 3.18
CA PHE A 109 9.79 -6.79 3.06
C PHE A 109 10.82 -6.90 1.94
N GLN A 110 11.47 -8.07 1.79
CA GLN A 110 12.48 -8.29 0.77
C GLN A 110 11.88 -8.28 -0.64
N VAL A 111 10.68 -8.82 -0.83
CA VAL A 111 9.93 -8.76 -2.09
C VAL A 111 9.55 -7.32 -2.44
N VAL A 112 9.03 -6.58 -1.46
CA VAL A 112 8.69 -5.15 -1.58
C VAL A 112 9.92 -4.34 -1.95
N GLN A 113 11.04 -4.52 -1.24
CA GLN A 113 12.30 -3.80 -1.50
C GLN A 113 12.78 -3.98 -2.94
N LYS A 114 12.76 -5.22 -3.46
CA LYS A 114 13.16 -5.49 -4.85
C LYS A 114 12.21 -4.84 -5.85
N SER A 115 10.90 -4.92 -5.59
CA SER A 115 9.87 -4.28 -6.44
C SER A 115 10.05 -2.76 -6.46
N PHE A 116 10.28 -2.14 -5.30
CA PHE A 116 10.52 -0.69 -5.18
C PHE A 116 11.76 -0.25 -5.95
N LYS A 117 12.86 -1.01 -5.83
CA LYS A 117 14.08 -0.75 -6.58
C LYS A 117 13.86 -0.79 -8.10
N ILE A 118 13.08 -1.75 -8.61
CA ILE A 118 12.79 -1.86 -10.05
C ILE A 118 11.93 -0.68 -10.54
N ASN A 119 11.00 -0.21 -9.72
CA ASN A 119 10.16 0.95 -10.03
C ASN A 119 10.80 2.30 -9.67
N LYS A 120 12.08 2.32 -9.27
CA LYS A 120 12.82 3.53 -8.88
C LYS A 120 12.16 4.31 -7.74
N ILE A 121 11.51 3.62 -6.83
CA ILE A 121 10.98 4.19 -5.59
C ILE A 121 12.07 4.05 -4.52
N GLY A 122 12.48 5.17 -3.92
CA GLY A 122 13.52 5.22 -2.91
C GLY A 122 13.00 5.13 -1.48
N ASN A 123 13.93 5.00 -0.52
CA ASN A 123 13.77 5.33 0.89
C ASN A 123 12.64 4.60 1.64
N VAL A 124 12.61 3.27 1.56
CA VAL A 124 11.77 2.47 2.46
C VAL A 124 12.50 2.28 3.80
N LYS A 125 11.89 2.74 4.88
CA LYS A 125 12.34 2.53 6.26
C LYS A 125 11.70 1.25 6.82
N ASP A 126 12.54 0.27 7.10
CA ASP A 126 12.12 -0.96 7.79
C ASP A 126 11.90 -0.67 9.27
N LEU A 127 10.67 -0.85 9.75
CA LEU A 127 10.31 -0.73 11.16
C LEU A 127 10.13 -2.09 11.83
N THR A 128 10.39 -3.20 11.12
CA THR A 128 10.36 -4.55 11.68
C THR A 128 11.67 -4.94 12.36
N SER A 129 12.77 -4.30 11.99
CA SER A 129 14.07 -4.48 12.63
C SER A 129 14.30 -3.48 13.77
N ASP A 130 15.02 -3.89 14.81
CA ASP A 130 15.54 -2.99 15.85
C ASP A 130 17.08 -3.04 15.85
N PRO A 131 17.79 -1.94 15.49
CA PRO A 131 17.25 -0.64 15.10
C PRO A 131 16.56 -0.65 13.72
N PRO A 132 15.68 0.32 13.44
CA PRO A 132 15.09 0.50 12.11
C PRO A 132 16.17 0.66 11.04
N THR A 133 16.04 -0.10 9.94
CA THR A 133 17.01 -0.05 8.84
C THR A 133 16.43 0.73 7.68
N THR A 134 17.07 1.83 7.29
CA THR A 134 16.70 2.57 6.08
C THR A 134 17.50 2.04 4.90
N MET A 135 16.82 1.61 3.83
CA MET A 135 17.49 1.43 2.56
C MET A 135 17.83 2.79 1.96
N GLN A 136 19.12 3.09 1.85
CA GLN A 136 19.61 4.21 1.05
C GLN A 136 19.93 3.69 -0.35
N THR A 137 19.14 4.11 -1.34
CA THR A 137 19.42 3.81 -2.75
C THR A 137 20.55 4.70 -3.22
N THR A 138 21.63 4.11 -3.72
CA THR A 138 22.81 4.83 -4.24
C THR A 138 22.43 5.56 -5.54
N GLN A 139 22.31 6.89 -5.47
CA GLN A 139 22.30 7.84 -6.60
C GLN A 139 21.42 7.47 -7.81
N GLN A 140 20.10 7.35 -7.62
CA GLN A 140 19.13 7.41 -8.72
C GLN A 140 18.03 8.43 -8.41
N GLN A 141 17.64 9.21 -9.42
CA GLN A 141 16.50 10.11 -9.35
C GLN A 141 15.23 9.28 -9.08
N PHE A 142 14.68 9.42 -7.88
CA PHE A 142 13.48 8.70 -7.47
C PHE A 142 12.25 9.22 -8.20
N VAL A 143 11.25 8.35 -8.37
CA VAL A 143 9.95 8.74 -8.95
C VAL A 143 9.19 9.69 -8.02
N ASN A 144 9.40 9.58 -6.70
CA ASN A 144 8.86 10.47 -5.69
C ASN A 144 9.80 10.53 -4.47
N GLU A 145 9.67 11.59 -3.66
CA GLU A 145 10.39 11.78 -2.39
C GLU A 145 9.51 11.45 -1.16
N CYS A 146 8.36 10.81 -1.38
CA CYS A 146 7.42 10.47 -0.31
C CYS A 146 8.07 9.48 0.66
N PRO A 147 8.02 9.72 1.98
CA PRO A 147 8.52 8.75 2.95
C PRO A 147 7.68 7.47 2.92
N VAL A 148 8.38 6.32 2.86
CA VAL A 148 7.76 5.00 2.88
C VAL A 148 8.23 4.21 4.08
N TYR A 149 7.29 3.60 4.80
CA TYR A 149 7.57 2.75 5.95
C TYR A 149 7.08 1.33 5.69
N PHE A 150 7.81 0.35 6.20
CA PHE A 150 7.34 -1.04 6.28
C PHE A 150 7.22 -1.43 7.75
N MET A 151 6.03 -1.87 8.17
CA MET A 151 5.73 -2.22 9.57
C MET A 151 5.05 -3.59 9.64
N GLY A 152 5.44 -4.41 10.62
CA GLY A 152 4.71 -5.64 10.95
C GLY A 152 3.38 -5.32 11.63
N LEU A 153 2.28 -5.83 11.08
CA LEU A 153 0.93 -5.68 11.62
C LEU A 153 0.16 -6.98 11.40
N SER A 154 0.19 -7.84 12.42
CA SER A 154 -0.73 -8.97 12.50
C SER A 154 -2.14 -8.45 12.78
N TRP A 155 -3.11 -8.84 11.96
CA TRP A 155 -4.48 -8.35 12.08
C TRP A 155 -5.09 -8.69 13.44
N GLY A 156 -5.97 -7.82 13.94
CA GLY A 156 -6.61 -7.95 15.26
C GLY A 156 -5.70 -7.64 16.45
N GLN A 157 -4.41 -7.40 16.22
CA GLN A 157 -3.43 -7.10 17.29
C GLN A 157 -3.08 -5.61 17.34
N VAL A 158 -2.84 -5.11 18.56
CA VAL A 158 -2.34 -3.74 18.79
C VAL A 158 -0.85 -3.84 19.12
N SER A 159 0.00 -3.70 18.10
CA SER A 159 1.46 -3.71 18.27
C SER A 159 1.95 -2.43 18.93
N SER A 160 3.16 -2.45 19.51
CA SER A 160 3.83 -1.26 20.04
C SER A 160 3.92 -0.15 19.00
N LYS A 161 4.19 -0.51 17.75
CA LYS A 161 4.29 0.39 16.62
C LYS A 161 2.95 1.05 16.25
N LEU A 162 1.82 0.34 16.39
CA LEU A 162 0.49 0.95 16.27
C LEU A 162 0.22 1.96 17.40
N VAL A 163 0.66 1.67 18.63
CA VAL A 163 0.54 2.61 19.75
C VAL A 163 1.39 3.85 19.53
N GLU A 164 2.63 3.69 19.04
CA GLU A 164 3.52 4.80 18.66
C GLU A 164 2.88 5.69 17.60
N MET A 165 2.29 5.10 16.54
CA MET A 165 1.56 5.83 15.50
C MET A 165 0.40 6.65 16.07
N VAL A 166 -0.39 6.08 17.00
CA VAL A 166 -1.52 6.78 17.65
C VAL A 166 -1.05 7.89 18.60
N SER A 167 0.13 7.74 19.19
CA SER A 167 0.67 8.77 20.09
C SER A 167 1.00 10.08 19.37
N GLY A 168 1.20 10.04 18.06
CA GLY A 168 1.58 11.21 17.24
C GLY A 168 3.00 11.71 17.48
N CYS A 169 3.77 11.03 18.33
CA CYS A 169 5.13 11.43 18.70
C CYS A 169 6.19 11.01 17.68
N ASN A 170 5.89 10.02 16.83
CA ASN A 170 6.83 9.40 15.91
C ASN A 170 6.18 9.04 14.57
N GLU A 171 7.03 8.84 13.55
CA GLU A 171 6.62 8.23 12.29
C GLU A 171 6.52 6.70 12.42
N PRO A 172 5.58 6.04 11.73
CA PRO A 172 4.62 6.58 10.77
C PRO A 172 3.40 7.21 11.44
N THR A 173 2.73 8.12 10.73
CA THR A 173 1.51 8.82 11.18
C THR A 173 0.24 8.03 10.87
N LEU A 174 -0.86 8.37 11.55
CA LEU A 174 -2.16 7.74 11.30
C LEU A 174 -2.66 7.98 9.86
N PRO A 175 -3.14 6.93 9.17
CA PRO A 175 -3.54 7.04 7.77
C PRO A 175 -4.87 7.77 7.59
N ASP A 176 -4.93 8.61 6.56
CA ASP A 176 -6.19 9.14 6.01
C ASP A 176 -6.87 8.12 5.10
N VAL A 177 -6.08 7.26 4.44
CA VAL A 177 -6.58 6.24 3.50
C VAL A 177 -5.98 4.90 3.90
N VAL A 178 -6.83 3.94 4.24
CA VAL A 178 -6.44 2.53 4.37
C VAL A 178 -6.84 1.81 3.08
N ILE A 179 -5.89 1.11 2.47
CA ILE A 179 -6.15 0.26 1.29
C ILE A 179 -5.88 -1.21 1.62
N ALA A 180 -6.66 -2.13 1.04
CA ALA A 180 -6.47 -3.57 1.22
C ALA A 180 -6.89 -4.35 -0.03
N ALA A 181 -6.04 -5.26 -0.50
CA ALA A 181 -6.32 -6.10 -1.66
C ALA A 181 -6.38 -7.58 -1.28
N ASP A 182 -7.55 -8.21 -1.50
CA ASP A 182 -7.81 -9.62 -1.20
C ASP A 182 -7.57 -10.07 0.24
N CYS A 183 -7.63 -9.19 1.25
CA CYS A 183 -7.43 -9.62 2.64
C CYS A 183 -8.59 -10.47 3.20
N PHE A 184 -9.80 -10.32 2.65
CA PHE A 184 -10.99 -11.07 3.08
C PHE A 184 -11.07 -12.46 2.43
N PHE A 185 -10.02 -13.27 2.62
CA PHE A 185 -9.91 -14.60 2.02
C PHE A 185 -10.29 -15.76 2.94
N GLU A 186 -10.05 -15.61 4.25
CA GLU A 186 -10.38 -16.60 5.26
C GLU A 186 -11.35 -16.00 6.28
N LYS A 187 -12.51 -16.64 6.46
CA LYS A 187 -13.59 -16.10 7.32
C LYS A 187 -13.17 -15.90 8.77
N SER A 188 -12.25 -16.71 9.28
CA SER A 188 -11.69 -16.59 10.63
C SER A 188 -11.00 -15.24 10.85
N LEU A 189 -10.40 -14.67 9.79
CA LEU A 189 -9.62 -13.43 9.84
C LEU A 189 -10.49 -12.17 9.72
N PHE A 190 -11.77 -12.29 9.39
CA PHE A 190 -12.60 -11.13 9.05
C PHE A 190 -12.74 -10.15 10.22
N ASN A 191 -12.96 -10.66 11.43
CA ASN A 191 -13.08 -9.83 12.63
C ASN A 191 -11.74 -9.14 12.95
N ASP A 192 -10.62 -9.83 12.74
CA ASP A 192 -9.28 -9.29 12.99
C ASP A 192 -8.97 -8.14 12.03
N ILE A 193 -9.27 -8.32 10.74
CA ILE A 193 -9.13 -7.27 9.71
C ILE A 193 -10.01 -6.08 10.07
N LEU A 194 -11.30 -6.30 10.33
CA LEU A 194 -12.24 -5.23 10.66
C LEU A 194 -11.85 -4.48 11.93
N SER A 195 -11.33 -5.18 12.94
CA SER A 195 -10.85 -4.57 14.18
C SER A 195 -9.63 -3.68 13.95
N SER A 196 -8.65 -4.14 13.16
CA SER A 196 -7.48 -3.33 12.77
C SER A 196 -7.88 -2.08 12.00
N VAL A 197 -8.75 -2.22 10.99
CA VAL A 197 -9.25 -1.09 10.20
C VAL A 197 -10.04 -0.12 11.08
N TYR A 198 -10.96 -0.63 11.90
CA TYR A 198 -11.76 0.19 12.81
C TYR A 198 -10.87 1.01 13.74
N PHE A 199 -9.85 0.38 14.34
CA PHE A 199 -8.91 1.05 15.22
C PHE A 199 -8.18 2.21 14.51
N LEU A 200 -7.64 1.97 13.31
CA LEU A 200 -6.93 2.99 12.51
C LEU A 200 -7.84 4.17 12.17
N LEU A 201 -9.01 3.90 11.58
CA LEU A 201 -9.94 4.94 11.15
C LEU A 201 -10.53 5.73 12.33
N LYS A 202 -10.86 5.03 13.43
CA LYS A 202 -11.40 5.69 14.63
C LYS A 202 -10.35 6.58 15.29
N SER A 203 -9.10 6.11 15.40
CA SER A 203 -8.00 6.89 15.95
C SER A 203 -7.75 8.14 15.12
N LYS A 204 -7.72 8.03 13.79
CA LYS A 204 -7.58 9.18 12.89
C LYS A 204 -8.75 10.16 12.99
N SER A 205 -9.98 9.66 13.12
CA SER A 205 -11.16 10.52 13.30
C SER A 205 -11.06 11.35 14.59
N VAL A 206 -10.61 10.72 15.68
CA VAL A 206 -10.39 11.41 16.97
C VAL A 206 -9.27 12.46 16.87
N GLU A 207 -8.20 12.18 16.13
CA GLU A 207 -7.13 13.15 15.85
C GLU A 207 -7.68 14.38 15.11
N ILE A 208 -8.47 14.17 14.05
CA ILE A 208 -9.09 15.25 13.28
C ILE A 208 -10.00 16.11 14.16
N GLU A 209 -10.88 15.48 14.95
CA GLU A 209 -11.78 16.19 15.87
C GLU A 209 -11.03 17.04 16.92
N LYS A 210 -9.87 16.57 17.39
CA LYS A 210 -9.01 17.33 18.32
C LYS A 210 -8.39 18.55 17.64
N ASN A 211 -7.88 18.38 16.42
CA ASN A 211 -7.25 19.47 15.66
C ASN A 211 -8.27 20.56 15.29
N GLU A 212 -9.50 20.17 14.93
CA GLU A 212 -10.60 21.11 14.64
C GLU A 212 -10.97 21.95 15.87
N LYS A 213 -11.09 21.32 17.05
CA LYS A 213 -11.38 22.03 18.31
C LYS A 213 -10.27 22.99 18.74
N GLN A 214 -9.04 22.77 18.25
CA GLN A 214 -7.88 23.63 18.51
C GLN A 214 -7.70 24.75 17.47
N GLY A 215 -8.66 24.93 16.54
CA GLY A 215 -8.67 26.06 15.61
C GLY A 215 -7.71 25.93 14.43
N GLN A 216 -7.22 24.72 14.13
CA GLN A 216 -6.48 24.47 12.89
C GLN A 216 -7.48 24.30 11.74
N ASN A 217 -7.51 25.27 10.82
CA ASN A 217 -8.43 25.31 9.67
C ASN A 217 -8.38 24.01 8.84
N SER A 218 -9.47 23.23 8.83
CA SER A 218 -9.69 22.16 7.85
C SER A 218 -10.37 22.75 6.61
N LYS A 219 -9.73 22.64 5.43
CA LYS A 219 -10.38 22.95 4.15
C LYS A 219 -11.49 21.92 3.92
N GLU A 220 -12.74 22.34 3.71
CA GLU A 220 -13.85 21.44 3.37
C GLU A 220 -13.54 20.63 2.09
N GLY A 221 -13.64 19.30 2.18
CA GLY A 221 -13.40 18.39 1.06
C GLY A 221 -14.02 17.02 1.30
N MET A 222 -14.43 16.34 0.21
CA MET A 222 -15.13 15.05 0.21
C MET A 222 -14.36 13.90 0.91
N PHE A 223 -13.04 14.06 1.11
CA PHE A 223 -12.16 13.08 1.77
C PHE A 223 -11.51 13.63 3.06
N ASN A 224 -12.22 14.45 3.82
CA ASN A 224 -11.74 14.92 5.13
C ASN A 224 -11.89 13.89 6.24
N LYS A 225 -12.68 12.84 6.02
CA LYS A 225 -12.77 11.69 6.94
C LYS A 225 -11.84 10.59 6.47
N PRO A 226 -11.27 9.79 7.39
CA PRO A 226 -10.45 8.66 7.00
C PRO A 226 -11.31 7.61 6.29
N VAL A 227 -10.77 7.00 5.23
CA VAL A 227 -11.50 6.06 4.37
C VAL A 227 -10.81 4.71 4.29
N PHE A 228 -11.60 3.65 4.11
CA PHE A 228 -11.11 2.30 3.83
C PHE A 228 -11.56 1.86 2.45
N LEU A 229 -10.60 1.64 1.55
CA LEU A 229 -10.83 1.14 0.19
C LEU A 229 -10.30 -0.28 0.11
N PHE A 230 -11.14 -1.22 -0.28
CA PHE A 230 -10.69 -2.61 -0.41
C PHE A 230 -11.32 -3.29 -1.60
N THR A 231 -10.59 -4.29 -2.10
CA THR A 231 -11.08 -5.24 -3.10
C THR A 231 -11.04 -6.63 -2.51
N TYR A 232 -12.03 -7.45 -2.84
CA TYR A 232 -12.10 -8.83 -2.42
C TYR A 232 -12.68 -9.66 -3.55
N GLN A 233 -12.36 -10.95 -3.56
CA GLN A 233 -12.93 -11.92 -4.49
C GLN A 233 -13.86 -12.88 -3.76
N VAL A 234 -15.00 -13.17 -4.39
CA VAL A 234 -15.93 -14.19 -3.90
C VAL A 234 -15.36 -15.57 -4.22
N ARG A 235 -14.81 -16.25 -3.22
CA ARG A 235 -14.34 -17.63 -3.34
C ARG A 235 -15.52 -18.59 -3.21
N SER A 236 -16.00 -19.14 -4.32
CA SER A 236 -16.99 -20.24 -4.31
C SER A 236 -16.25 -21.59 -4.40
N ARG A 237 -16.82 -22.67 -3.84
CA ARG A 237 -16.23 -24.02 -3.90
C ARG A 237 -16.18 -24.62 -5.31
N ASN A 238 -16.77 -23.97 -6.30
CA ASN A 238 -16.95 -24.51 -7.66
C ASN A 238 -16.01 -23.87 -8.69
N TRP A 239 -14.91 -23.25 -8.27
CA TRP A 239 -13.92 -22.72 -9.19
C TRP A 239 -13.21 -23.86 -9.94
N THR A 240 -13.53 -24.01 -11.22
CA THR A 240 -12.72 -24.75 -12.22
C THR A 240 -11.99 -23.69 -13.03
N ILE A 241 -10.66 -23.77 -13.04
CA ILE A 241 -9.79 -23.00 -13.95
C ILE A 241 -9.73 -23.76 -15.27
#